data_AF-A0A929BL93-F1
#
_entry.id   AF-A0A929BL93-F1
#
_cell.length_a   1.000
_cell.length_b   1.000
_cell.length_c   1.000
_cell.angle_alpha   90.00
_cell.angle_beta   90.00
_cell.angle_gamma   90.00
#
_symmetry.space_group_name_H-M   'P 1'
#
loop_
_entity.id
_entity.type
_entity.pdbx_description
1 polymer ?
#
loop_
_entity_poly.entity_id
_entity_poly.type
_entity_poly.pdbx_seq_one_letter_code
_entity_poly.pdbx_strand_id
1 'polypeptide(L)'
;MIEELCAKVRELLESETVECVIGYEVGPTGRVRPAFVHEPDEVDRLVFNTRCDHNLVTYLNRRNKPRKKGEEVPTTGILVKPCDARSLQVLLNENQVQRDKVYIIGLACPGMQNADGTLEARCARCDQRVPLLYDTLFGEPPEVSDIADTYTDVED
;
A
#
# COMPACT_ATOMS: atom_id res chain seq x y z
N MET A 1 -6.29 7.13 12.83
CA MET A 1 -5.67 6.50 11.65
C MET A 1 -6.27 5.16 11.28
N ILE A 2 -6.01 4.03 11.98
CA ILE A 2 -6.49 2.71 11.50
C ILE A 2 -8.03 2.62 11.49
N GLU A 3 -8.69 3.20 12.48
CA GLU A 3 -10.17 3.27 12.53
C GLU A 3 -10.75 4.04 11.34
N GLU A 4 -10.16 5.18 10.98
CA GLU A 4 -10.57 6.00 9.83
C GLU A 4 -10.30 5.27 8.50
N LEU A 5 -9.17 4.57 8.42
CA LEU A 5 -8.84 3.72 7.27
C LEU A 5 -9.88 2.61 7.10
N CYS A 6 -10.21 1.88 8.16
CA CYS A 6 -11.22 0.83 8.14
C CYS A 6 -12.61 1.38 7.80
N ALA A 7 -12.98 2.55 8.34
CA ALA A 7 -14.23 3.22 7.98
C ALA A 7 -14.28 3.57 6.49
N LYS A 8 -13.19 4.07 5.91
CA LYS A 8 -13.13 4.37 4.47
C LYS A 8 -13.18 3.11 3.61
N VAL A 9 -12.46 2.05 4.00
CA VAL A 9 -12.52 0.77 3.29
C VAL A 9 -13.94 0.20 3.31
N ARG A 10 -14.63 0.29 4.47
CA ARG A 10 -16.02 -0.12 4.62
C ARG A 10 -16.93 0.65 3.66
N GLU A 11 -16.84 1.97 3.65
CA GLU A 11 -17.58 2.85 2.74
C GLU A 11 -17.35 2.47 1.26
N LEU A 12 -16.11 2.20 0.86
CA LEU A 12 -15.76 1.84 -0.52
C LEU A 12 -16.34 0.49 -0.95
N LEU A 13 -16.42 -0.48 -0.03
CA LEU A 13 -17.02 -1.80 -0.27
C LEU A 13 -18.56 -1.72 -0.29
N GLU A 14 -19.18 -1.03 0.68
CA GLU A 14 -20.64 -0.87 0.76
C GLU A 14 -21.22 -0.09 -0.43
N SER A 15 -20.47 0.88 -0.95
CA SER A 15 -20.84 1.65 -2.14
C SER A 15 -20.52 0.94 -3.46
N GLU A 16 -19.94 -0.27 -3.41
CA GLU A 16 -19.47 -1.02 -4.59
C GLU A 16 -18.44 -0.24 -5.45
N THR A 17 -17.81 0.80 -4.90
CA THR A 17 -16.73 1.55 -5.57
C THR A 17 -15.54 0.64 -5.85
N VAL A 18 -15.28 -0.30 -4.95
CA VAL A 18 -14.28 -1.36 -5.10
C VAL A 18 -14.91 -2.71 -4.77
N GLU A 19 -14.49 -3.76 -5.48
CA GLU A 19 -14.97 -5.13 -5.21
C GLU A 19 -14.08 -5.86 -4.18
N CYS A 20 -12.90 -5.31 -3.91
CA CYS A 20 -11.92 -5.87 -3.01
C CYS A 20 -10.93 -4.79 -2.58
N VAL A 21 -10.48 -4.84 -1.34
CA VAL A 21 -9.32 -4.07 -0.88
C VAL A 21 -8.16 -4.98 -0.52
N ILE A 22 -7.00 -4.71 -1.11
CA ILE A 22 -5.73 -5.35 -0.79
C ILE A 22 -5.05 -4.53 0.31
N GLY A 23 -4.88 -5.13 1.49
CA GLY A 23 -4.27 -4.50 2.65
C GLY A 23 -3.31 -5.42 3.38
N TYR A 24 -3.16 -5.20 4.69
CA TYR A 24 -2.35 -6.04 5.56
C TYR A 24 -3.18 -6.59 6.71
N GLU A 25 -2.90 -7.81 7.16
CA GLU A 25 -3.48 -8.41 8.36
C GLU A 25 -2.40 -9.15 9.16
N VAL A 26 -2.68 -9.43 10.43
CA VAL A 26 -1.84 -10.32 11.24
C VAL A 26 -2.24 -11.77 10.98
N GLY A 27 -1.32 -12.57 10.46
CA GLY A 27 -1.54 -14.00 10.25
C GLY A 27 -1.51 -14.81 11.54
N PRO A 28 -1.86 -16.11 11.49
CA PRO A 28 -1.92 -16.98 12.67
C PRO A 28 -0.60 -17.12 13.45
N THR A 29 0.54 -16.86 12.80
CA THR A 29 1.88 -16.90 13.40
C THR A 29 2.30 -15.55 14.00
N GLY A 30 1.41 -14.56 14.05
CA GLY A 30 1.69 -13.20 14.51
C GLY A 30 2.45 -12.33 13.48
N ARG A 31 2.79 -12.87 12.31
CA ARG A 31 3.45 -12.12 11.24
C ARG A 31 2.42 -11.39 10.38
N VAL A 32 2.73 -10.15 10.01
CA VAL A 32 1.94 -9.41 9.04
C VAL A 32 2.04 -10.07 7.68
N ARG A 33 0.92 -10.14 6.96
CA ARG A 33 0.82 -10.66 5.59
C ARG A 33 -0.20 -9.84 4.78
N PRO A 34 -0.19 -9.95 3.44
CA PRO A 34 -1.23 -9.35 2.60
C PRO A 34 -2.62 -9.89 2.96
N ALA A 35 -3.59 -8.99 3.04
CA ALA A 35 -5.00 -9.28 3.26
C ALA A 35 -5.81 -8.95 2.00
N PHE A 36 -6.87 -9.69 1.77
CA PHE A 36 -7.87 -9.43 0.73
C PHE A 36 -9.21 -9.33 1.43
N VAL A 37 -9.77 -8.13 1.46
CA VAL A 37 -11.02 -7.82 2.13
C VAL A 37 -12.09 -7.68 1.06
N HIS A 38 -13.14 -8.47 1.18
CA HIS A 38 -14.26 -8.49 0.23
C HIS A 38 -15.54 -7.97 0.85
N GLU A 39 -15.72 -8.21 2.14
CA GLU A 39 -16.93 -7.84 2.85
C GLU A 39 -16.68 -6.66 3.81
N PRO A 40 -17.64 -5.73 3.95
CA PRO A 40 -17.59 -4.63 4.92
C PRO A 40 -17.29 -5.05 6.37
N ASP A 41 -17.71 -6.26 6.76
CA ASP A 41 -17.51 -6.80 8.11
C ASP A 41 -16.10 -7.36 8.34
N GLU A 42 -15.30 -7.52 7.28
CA GLU A 42 -13.93 -8.05 7.37
C GLU A 42 -12.88 -6.95 7.57
N VAL A 43 -13.26 -5.67 7.44
CA VAL A 43 -12.29 -4.55 7.43
C VAL A 43 -11.50 -4.42 8.72
N ASP A 44 -12.05 -4.88 9.85
CA ASP A 44 -11.40 -4.77 11.17
C ASP A 44 -10.18 -5.71 11.30
N ARG A 45 -9.98 -6.62 10.34
CA ARG A 45 -8.75 -7.42 10.21
C ARG A 45 -7.57 -6.61 9.70
N LEU A 46 -7.82 -5.45 9.08
CA LEU A 46 -6.78 -4.62 8.51
C LEU A 46 -5.90 -4.04 9.61
N VAL A 47 -4.59 -4.08 9.36
CA VAL A 47 -3.59 -3.46 10.22
C VAL A 47 -2.67 -2.56 9.40
N PHE A 48 -2.12 -1.54 10.03
CA PHE A 48 -0.96 -0.83 9.49
C PHE A 48 0.00 -0.47 10.62
N ASN A 49 1.22 -1.00 10.54
CA ASN A 49 2.28 -0.81 11.53
C ASN A 49 3.66 -0.99 10.85
N THR A 50 4.74 -0.87 11.62
CA THR A 50 6.14 -0.95 11.13
C THR A 50 6.55 -2.33 10.60
N ARG A 51 5.66 -3.33 10.66
CA ARG A 51 5.86 -4.69 10.13
C ARG A 51 5.14 -4.93 8.80
N CYS A 52 4.42 -3.94 8.28
CA CYS A 52 3.71 -4.03 7.00
C CYS A 52 4.66 -3.85 5.81
N ASP A 53 5.66 -4.71 5.67
CA ASP A 53 6.80 -4.54 4.77
C ASP A 53 6.54 -5.02 3.32
N HIS A 54 5.60 -5.93 3.12
CA HIS A 54 5.26 -6.47 1.79
C HIS A 54 4.83 -5.40 0.78
N ASN A 55 5.20 -5.60 -0.49
CA ASN A 55 4.72 -4.81 -1.60
C ASN A 55 3.40 -5.38 -2.13
N LEU A 56 2.28 -4.73 -1.80
CA LEU A 56 0.94 -5.17 -2.16
C LEU A 56 0.64 -5.05 -3.67
N VAL A 57 1.38 -4.19 -4.38
CA VAL A 57 1.19 -3.94 -5.83
C VAL A 57 1.41 -5.21 -6.65
N THR A 58 2.25 -6.13 -6.15
CA THR A 58 2.51 -7.43 -6.80
C THR A 58 1.25 -8.29 -6.98
N TYR A 59 0.20 -8.04 -6.19
CA TYR A 59 -1.06 -8.79 -6.25
C TYR A 59 -2.06 -8.21 -7.27
N LEU A 60 -1.83 -7.00 -7.79
CA LEU A 60 -2.71 -6.38 -8.79
C LEU A 60 -2.68 -7.13 -10.13
N ASN A 61 -1.53 -7.68 -10.53
CA ASN A 61 -1.38 -8.39 -11.81
C ASN A 61 -2.34 -9.59 -11.95
N ARG A 62 -2.79 -10.18 -10.83
CA ARG A 62 -3.77 -11.27 -10.82
C ARG A 62 -5.22 -10.78 -10.87
N ARG A 63 -5.50 -9.54 -10.47
CA ARG A 63 -6.84 -8.96 -10.39
C ARG A 63 -7.17 -7.93 -11.48
N ASN A 64 -6.17 -7.43 -12.21
CA ASN A 64 -6.38 -6.56 -13.36
C ASN A 64 -6.83 -7.33 -14.63
N LYS A 65 -7.66 -8.35 -14.46
CA LYS A 65 -8.21 -9.16 -15.56
C LYS A 65 -9.65 -9.54 -15.22
N PRO A 66 -10.53 -9.67 -16.23
CA PRO A 66 -11.87 -10.21 -16.02
C PRO A 66 -11.78 -11.61 -15.42
N ARG A 67 -12.64 -11.91 -14.43
CA ARG A 67 -12.73 -13.26 -13.85
C ARG A 67 -13.26 -14.26 -14.86
N LYS A 68 -14.21 -13.84 -15.69
CA LYS A 68 -14.71 -14.60 -16.85
C LYS A 68 -14.63 -13.77 -18.12
N LYS A 69 -14.59 -14.47 -19.25
CA LYS A 69 -14.61 -13.84 -20.57
C LYS A 69 -15.91 -13.03 -20.74
N GLY A 70 -15.78 -11.74 -21.01
CA GLY A 70 -16.91 -10.82 -21.22
C GLY A 70 -17.35 -10.06 -19.97
N GLU A 71 -16.79 -10.35 -18.80
CA GLU A 71 -16.98 -9.52 -17.60
C GLU A 71 -16.06 -8.29 -17.65
N GLU A 72 -16.45 -7.24 -16.94
CA GLU A 72 -15.56 -6.11 -16.73
C GLU A 72 -14.44 -6.45 -15.74
N VAL A 73 -13.32 -5.76 -15.87
CA VAL A 73 -12.27 -5.80 -14.84
C VAL A 73 -12.83 -5.11 -13.59
N PRO A 74 -12.79 -5.79 -12.42
CA PRO A 74 -13.30 -5.20 -11.20
C PRO A 74 -12.33 -4.16 -10.64
N THR A 75 -12.88 -3.08 -10.09
CA THR A 75 -12.08 -2.06 -9.42
C THR A 75 -11.54 -2.62 -8.11
N THR A 76 -10.22 -2.53 -7.91
CA THR A 76 -9.54 -3.01 -6.71
C THR A 76 -9.00 -1.84 -5.90
N GLY A 77 -9.38 -1.77 -4.62
CA GLY A 77 -8.73 -0.88 -3.65
C GLY A 77 -7.39 -1.45 -3.20
N ILE A 78 -6.39 -0.61 -2.98
CA ILE A 78 -5.07 -1.04 -2.52
C ILE A 78 -4.46 -0.06 -1.54
N LEU A 79 -3.96 -0.57 -0.42
CA LEU A 79 -3.16 0.18 0.54
C LEU A 79 -1.74 0.35 -0.01
N VAL A 80 -1.25 1.59 -0.07
CA VAL A 80 -0.01 1.93 -0.76
C VAL A 80 0.87 2.81 0.13
N LYS A 81 2.08 2.31 0.44
CA LYS A 81 3.17 3.11 1.01
C LYS A 81 3.91 3.88 -0.10
N PRO A 82 4.78 4.85 0.23
CA PRO A 82 5.55 5.59 -0.77
C PRO A 82 6.39 4.71 -1.70
N CYS A 83 7.02 3.67 -1.17
CA CYS A 83 7.78 2.69 -1.96
C CYS A 83 6.88 1.87 -2.91
N ASP A 84 5.65 1.58 -2.50
CA ASP A 84 4.69 0.83 -3.29
C ASP A 84 4.13 1.72 -4.42
N ALA A 85 3.90 3.00 -4.17
CA ALA A 85 3.44 3.95 -5.19
C ALA A 85 4.42 4.05 -6.36
N ARG A 86 5.73 3.99 -6.09
CA ARG A 86 6.75 3.92 -7.16
C ARG A 86 6.57 2.66 -8.02
N SER A 87 6.33 1.51 -7.37
CA SER A 87 6.05 0.25 -8.09
C SER A 87 4.76 0.33 -8.91
N LEU A 88 3.71 0.90 -8.32
CA LEU A 88 2.41 1.07 -8.99
C LEU A 88 2.53 1.99 -10.20
N GLN A 89 3.27 3.10 -10.09
CA GLN A 89 3.51 4.02 -11.20
C GLN A 89 4.16 3.31 -12.40
N VAL A 90 5.11 2.41 -12.18
CA VAL A 90 5.71 1.61 -13.25
C VAL A 90 4.65 0.73 -13.93
N LEU A 91 3.84 0.01 -13.16
CA LEU A 91 2.78 -0.84 -13.73
C LEU A 91 1.73 -0.04 -14.51
N LEU A 92 1.41 1.17 -14.07
CA LEU A 92 0.50 2.07 -14.78
C LEU A 92 1.13 2.56 -16.08
N ASN A 93 2.38 3.02 -16.05
CA ASN A 93 3.09 3.51 -17.24
C ASN A 93 3.30 2.41 -18.29
N GLU A 94 3.48 1.16 -17.86
CA GLU A 94 3.61 0.00 -18.74
C GLU A 94 2.27 -0.61 -19.14
N ASN A 95 1.14 0.00 -18.77
CA ASN A 95 -0.22 -0.49 -19.04
C ASN A 95 -0.50 -1.91 -18.50
N GLN A 96 0.26 -2.36 -17.50
CA GLN A 96 -0.02 -3.63 -16.80
C GLN A 96 -1.20 -3.50 -15.83
N VAL A 97 -1.47 -2.27 -15.37
CA VAL A 97 -2.60 -1.89 -14.50
C VAL A 97 -3.36 -0.73 -15.14
N GLN A 98 -4.69 -0.79 -15.15
CA GLN A 98 -5.54 0.30 -15.61
C GLN A 98 -5.84 1.25 -14.44
N ARG A 99 -5.59 2.55 -14.61
CA ARG A 99 -5.72 3.53 -13.53
C ARG A 99 -7.15 3.64 -12.98
N ASP A 100 -8.14 3.51 -13.85
CA ASP A 100 -9.57 3.53 -13.53
C ASP A 100 -10.07 2.25 -12.84
N LYS A 101 -9.26 1.18 -12.85
CA LYS A 101 -9.56 -0.10 -12.19
C LYS A 101 -8.85 -0.27 -10.85
N VAL A 102 -8.20 0.79 -10.34
CA VAL A 102 -7.54 0.77 -9.05
C VAL A 102 -7.88 2.02 -8.24
N TYR A 103 -8.34 1.82 -7.01
CA TYR A 103 -8.50 2.87 -6.02
C TYR A 103 -7.33 2.85 -5.04
N ILE A 104 -6.57 3.93 -4.96
CA ILE A 104 -5.29 3.96 -4.27
C ILE A 104 -5.45 4.61 -2.90
N ILE A 105 -5.32 3.80 -1.85
CA ILE A 105 -5.40 4.24 -0.47
C ILE A 105 -3.96 4.45 0.04
N GLY A 106 -3.52 5.70 0.02
CA GLY A 106 -2.19 6.11 0.45
C GLY A 106 -2.01 6.05 1.95
N LEU A 107 -0.83 5.60 2.39
CA LEU A 107 -0.44 5.54 3.79
C LEU A 107 0.85 6.33 4.02
N ALA A 108 0.78 7.33 4.91
CA ALA A 108 1.97 8.00 5.41
C ALA A 108 2.82 6.99 6.22
N CYS A 109 4.07 6.83 5.82
CA CYS A 109 4.91 5.70 6.23
C CYS A 109 6.08 6.15 7.12
N PRO A 110 6.15 5.73 8.40
CA PRO A 110 7.30 5.99 9.27
C PRO A 110 8.55 5.18 8.93
N GLY A 111 8.43 4.24 7.99
CA GLY A 111 9.48 3.28 7.68
C GLY A 111 9.20 1.94 8.34
N MET A 112 9.63 0.88 7.67
CA MET A 112 9.50 -0.49 8.15
C MET A 112 10.68 -0.85 9.04
N GLN A 113 10.46 -1.77 9.98
CA GLN A 113 11.45 -2.14 10.99
C GLN A 113 11.81 -3.63 10.92
N ASN A 114 13.09 -3.90 11.17
CA ASN A 114 13.62 -5.23 11.46
C ASN A 114 13.09 -5.77 12.81
N ALA A 115 13.34 -7.04 13.10
CA ALA A 115 12.88 -7.69 14.34
C ALA A 115 13.47 -7.07 15.62
N ASP A 116 14.63 -6.42 15.51
CA ASP A 116 15.31 -5.69 16.58
C ASP A 116 14.81 -4.25 16.76
N GLY A 117 13.82 -3.81 15.97
CA GLY A 117 13.25 -2.47 16.00
C GLY A 117 14.03 -1.42 15.19
N THR A 118 15.16 -1.78 14.59
CA THR A 118 15.90 -0.88 13.70
C THR A 118 15.16 -0.67 12.39
N LEU A 119 15.30 0.52 11.77
CA LEU A 119 14.76 0.74 10.42
C LEU A 119 15.41 -0.22 9.43
N GLU A 120 14.60 -0.75 8.52
CA GLU A 120 15.13 -1.47 7.38
C GLU A 120 16.04 -0.56 6.54
N ALA A 121 17.10 -1.12 5.94
CA ALA A 121 18.11 -0.35 5.21
C ALA A 121 17.52 0.56 4.12
N ARG A 122 16.47 0.09 3.41
CA ARG A 122 15.74 0.88 2.41
C ARG A 122 14.96 2.06 3.02
N CYS A 123 14.44 1.90 4.23
CA CYS A 123 13.65 2.92 4.93
C CYS A 123 14.53 3.97 5.61
N ALA A 124 15.75 3.61 6.01
CA ALA A 124 16.75 4.54 6.52
C ALA A 124 17.19 5.59 5.47
N ARG A 125 17.06 5.27 4.17
CA ARG A 125 17.39 6.16 3.05
C ARG A 125 16.17 6.72 2.31
N CYS A 126 14.99 6.62 2.91
CA CYS A 126 13.74 7.05 2.29
C CYS A 126 13.42 8.48 2.69
N ASP A 127 13.44 9.39 1.72
CA ASP A 127 13.01 10.79 1.82
C ASP A 127 11.50 10.94 1.61
N GLN A 128 10.89 9.99 0.90
CA GLN A 128 9.45 10.00 0.63
C GLN A 128 8.69 9.27 1.73
N ARG A 129 7.95 10.01 2.55
CA ARG A 129 7.08 9.43 3.59
C ARG A 129 5.61 9.44 3.23
N VAL A 130 5.24 10.18 2.19
CA VAL A 130 3.89 10.21 1.62
C VAL A 130 3.95 9.63 0.21
N PRO A 131 3.00 8.77 -0.19
CA PRO A 131 2.93 8.31 -1.56
C PRO A 131 2.69 9.48 -2.52
N LEU A 132 3.35 9.51 -3.68
CA LEU A 132 3.12 10.57 -4.68
C LEU A 132 1.83 10.34 -5.49
N LEU A 133 1.27 9.14 -5.41
CA LEU A 133 0.07 8.72 -6.11
C LEU A 133 -0.89 8.08 -5.11
N TYR A 134 -2.04 8.71 -4.87
CA TYR A 134 -3.14 8.21 -4.05
C TYR A 134 -4.45 8.92 -4.40
N ASP A 135 -5.58 8.28 -4.09
CA ASP A 135 -6.93 8.85 -4.15
C ASP A 135 -7.36 9.39 -2.77
N THR A 136 -7.02 8.68 -1.70
CA THR A 136 -7.17 9.12 -0.30
C THR A 136 -5.88 8.86 0.47
N LEU A 137 -5.52 9.72 1.43
CA LEU A 137 -4.33 9.58 2.26
C LEU A 137 -4.71 9.39 3.73
N PHE A 138 -4.04 8.47 4.42
CA PHE A 138 -4.16 8.26 5.85
C PHE A 138 -2.80 8.34 6.55
N GLY A 139 -2.83 8.88 7.78
CA GLY A 139 -1.65 9.04 8.63
C GLY A 139 -0.93 10.37 8.39
N GLU A 140 -0.13 10.77 9.36
CA GLU A 140 0.70 11.97 9.28
C GLU A 140 2.11 11.62 8.79
N PRO A 141 2.69 12.43 7.89
CA PRO A 141 4.08 12.25 7.49
C PRO A 141 4.99 12.44 8.71
N PRO A 142 5.81 11.46 9.08
CA PRO A 142 6.80 11.63 10.13
C PRO A 142 7.94 12.54 9.65
N GLU A 143 8.56 13.23 10.60
CA GLU A 143 9.80 13.94 10.35
C GLU A 143 10.90 12.97 9.90
N VAL A 144 11.61 13.34 8.85
CA VAL A 144 12.73 12.57 8.31
C VAL A 144 14.00 13.30 8.68
N SER A 145 14.91 12.62 9.36
CA SER A 145 16.27 13.12 9.55
C SER A 145 16.98 13.23 8.19
N ASP A 146 17.89 14.19 8.05
CA ASP A 146 18.70 14.34 6.84
C ASP A 146 19.33 12.99 6.45
N ILE A 147 19.10 12.60 5.20
CA ILE A 147 19.70 11.39 4.63
C ILE A 147 21.16 11.75 4.37
N ALA A 148 22.07 11.05 5.05
CA ALA A 148 23.50 11.23 4.83
C ALA A 148 23.82 11.02 3.34
N ASP A 149 24.52 11.98 2.75
CA ASP A 149 24.98 11.85 1.37
C ASP A 149 25.99 10.71 1.28
N THR A 150 25.66 9.69 0.50
CA THR A 150 26.52 8.52 0.28
C THR A 150 27.37 8.63 -0.99
N TYR A 151 27.35 9.78 -1.68
CA TYR A 151 28.14 10.05 -2.89
C TYR A 151 29.23 11.10 -2.68
N THR A 152 29.62 11.36 -1.44
CA THR A 152 30.75 12.28 -1.12
C THR A 152 32.06 11.86 -1.80
N ASP A 153 32.18 10.60 -2.21
CA ASP A 153 33.32 10.05 -2.95
C ASP A 153 33.28 10.31 -4.46
N VAL A 154 32.18 10.85 -4.99
CA VAL A 154 31.99 11.23 -6.40
C VAL A 154 32.25 12.73 -6.61
N GLU A 155 32.47 13.49 -5.54
CA GLU A 155 32.82 14.90 -5.56
C GLU A 155 34.32 15.10 -5.86
N ASP A 156 34.81 14.61 -7.01
CA ASP A 156 36.13 14.92 -7.59
C ASP A 156 36.10 14.89 -9.13
#